data_AF-A0A523WZ18-F1
#
_entry.id   AF-A0A523WZ18-F1
#
_cell.length_a   1.000
_cell.length_b   1.000
_cell.length_c   1.000
_cell.angle_alpha   90.00
_cell.angle_beta   90.00
_cell.angle_gamma   90.00
#
_symmetry.space_group_name_H-M   'P 1'
#
loop_
_entity.id
_entity.type
_entity.pdbx_description
1 polymer ?
#
loop_
_entity_poly.entity_id
_entity_poly.type
_entity_poly.pdbx_seq_one_letter_code
_entity_poly.pdbx_strand_id
1 'polypeptide(L)'
;MDLLEFGLFLLVVGAVFLSNPSVPAELVDWVKLMADLSTPIRPQASLVSSATLFFGLVGLSNLFTAVVRMLMDKVWRRILPDLLAGAGFLALAYLVSLYAKEAITFTNVIAVEAIVFGVSLVLYAVLRDVF
;
A
#
# COMPACT_ATOMS: atom_id res chain seq x y z
N MET A 1 10.01 -9.04 -10.62
CA MET A 1 10.23 -8.98 -9.17
C MET A 1 11.61 -9.54 -8.90
N ASP A 2 12.53 -8.70 -8.46
CA ASP A 2 13.90 -9.12 -8.17
C ASP A 2 13.95 -9.85 -6.82
N LEU A 3 15.03 -10.60 -6.54
CA LEU A 3 15.20 -11.34 -5.29
C LEU A 3 15.12 -10.43 -4.05
N LEU A 4 15.62 -9.19 -4.17
CA LEU A 4 15.52 -8.16 -3.14
C LEU A 4 14.06 -7.80 -2.84
N GLU A 5 13.28 -7.47 -3.88
CA GLU A 5 11.87 -7.09 -3.75
C GLU A 5 11.07 -8.24 -3.13
N PHE A 6 11.34 -9.47 -3.55
CA PHE A 6 10.70 -10.66 -2.98
C PHE A 6 11.06 -10.87 -1.51
N GLY A 7 12.33 -10.70 -1.14
CA GLY A 7 12.78 -10.77 0.25
C GLY A 7 12.13 -9.70 1.13
N LEU A 8 12.04 -8.45 0.64
CA LEU A 8 11.33 -7.37 1.33
C LEU A 8 9.85 -7.69 1.49
N PHE A 9 9.19 -8.18 0.45
CA PHE A 9 7.80 -8.59 0.51
C PHE A 9 7.55 -9.66 1.59
N LEU A 10 8.41 -10.68 1.68
CA LEU A 10 8.31 -11.69 2.73
C LEU A 10 8.51 -11.11 4.13
N LEU A 11 9.43 -10.14 4.31
CA LEU A 11 9.59 -9.43 5.58
C LEU A 11 8.33 -8.66 5.95
N VAL A 12 7.71 -7.97 4.99
CA VAL A 12 6.45 -7.24 5.22
C VAL A 12 5.35 -8.21 5.64
N VAL A 13 5.14 -9.29 4.88
CA VAL A 13 4.12 -10.31 5.21
C VAL A 13 4.37 -10.91 6.59
N GLY A 14 5.62 -11.30 6.88
CA GLY A 14 6.00 -11.83 8.19
C GLY A 14 5.75 -10.85 9.34
N ALA A 15 6.08 -9.57 9.16
CA ALA A 15 5.84 -8.54 10.16
C ALA A 15 4.34 -8.32 10.43
N VAL A 16 3.51 -8.30 9.38
CA VAL A 16 2.05 -8.16 9.52
C VAL A 16 1.46 -9.36 10.25
N PHE A 17 1.86 -10.59 9.86
CA PHE A 17 1.39 -11.81 10.53
C PHE A 17 1.85 -11.92 11.98
N LEU A 18 3.08 -11.46 12.28
CA LEU A 18 3.56 -11.41 13.66
C LEU A 18 2.74 -10.43 14.51
N SER A 19 2.33 -9.30 13.92
CA SER A 19 1.49 -8.31 14.60
C SER A 19 0.03 -8.76 14.75
N ASN A 20 -0.52 -9.48 13.78
CA ASN A 20 -1.86 -10.05 13.84
C ASN A 20 -1.91 -11.38 13.08
N PRO A 21 -1.82 -12.53 13.78
CA PRO A 21 -1.87 -13.85 13.15
C PRO A 21 -3.23 -14.19 12.53
N SER A 22 -4.29 -13.52 12.98
CA SER A 22 -5.69 -13.79 12.60
C SER A 22 -6.12 -13.05 11.34
N VAL A 23 -5.26 -12.22 10.73
CA VAL A 23 -5.59 -11.43 9.52
C VAL A 23 -6.29 -12.24 8.42
N PRO A 24 -5.84 -13.45 8.04
CA PRO A 24 -6.52 -14.21 7.00
C PRO A 24 -7.94 -14.61 7.38
N ALA A 25 -8.15 -15.02 8.64
CA ALA A 25 -9.46 -15.40 9.14
C ALA A 25 -10.39 -14.19 9.19
N GLU A 26 -9.92 -13.07 9.77
CA GLU A 26 -10.67 -11.81 9.83
C GLU A 26 -11.06 -11.29 8.45
N LEU A 27 -10.15 -11.39 7.47
CA LEU A 27 -10.42 -11.01 6.09
C LEU A 27 -11.52 -11.86 5.46
N VAL A 28 -11.43 -13.19 5.61
CA VAL A 28 -12.43 -14.13 5.09
C VAL A 28 -13.79 -13.88 5.73
N ASP A 29 -13.83 -13.68 7.04
CA ASP A 29 -15.08 -13.45 7.77
C ASP A 29 -15.70 -12.10 7.38
N TRP A 30 -14.90 -11.05 7.21
CA TRP A 30 -15.39 -9.76 6.71
C TRP A 30 -15.97 -9.86 5.30
N VAL A 31 -15.32 -10.59 4.39
CA VAL A 31 -15.82 -10.79 3.02
C VAL A 31 -17.12 -11.59 3.03
N LYS A 32 -17.21 -12.65 3.84
CA LYS A 32 -18.45 -13.42 4.00
C LYS A 32 -19.59 -12.55 4.51
N LEU A 33 -19.35 -11.76 5.56
CA LEU A 33 -20.35 -10.85 6.12
C LEU A 33 -20.84 -9.80 5.11
N MET A 34 -19.94 -9.25 4.28
CA MET A 34 -20.34 -8.36 3.18
C MET A 34 -21.23 -9.05 2.15
N ALA A 35 -20.90 -10.31 1.80
CA ALA A 35 -21.68 -11.10 0.86
C ALA A 35 -23.07 -11.43 1.42
N ASP A 36 -23.14 -11.88 2.67
CA ASP A 36 -24.38 -12.28 3.34
C ASP A 36 -25.35 -11.11 3.51
N LEU A 37 -24.82 -9.93 3.85
CA LEU A 37 -25.63 -8.72 4.05
C LEU A 37 -25.89 -7.97 2.73
N SER A 38 -25.20 -8.31 1.65
CA SER A 38 -25.27 -7.60 0.36
C SER A 38 -25.09 -6.08 0.48
N THR A 39 -24.35 -5.64 1.51
CA THR A 39 -24.08 -4.23 1.80
C THR A 39 -22.63 -4.04 2.20
N PRO A 40 -21.97 -2.93 1.81
CA PRO A 40 -20.64 -2.60 2.28
C PRO A 40 -20.64 -2.43 3.80
N ILE A 41 -19.90 -3.30 4.50
CA ILE A 41 -19.72 -3.20 5.95
C ILE A 41 -18.27 -2.84 6.27
N ARG A 42 -18.09 -2.10 7.37
CA ARG A 42 -16.76 -1.74 7.85
C ARG A 42 -16.05 -2.99 8.40
N PRO A 43 -14.80 -3.25 7.99
CA PRO A 43 -14.00 -4.32 8.58
C PRO A 43 -13.67 -4.05 10.04
N GLN A 44 -13.30 -5.10 10.76
CA GLN A 44 -12.85 -5.02 12.16
C GLN A 44 -11.62 -4.12 12.28
N ALA A 45 -11.49 -3.41 13.40
CA ALA A 45 -10.40 -2.44 13.62
C ALA A 45 -9.01 -3.09 13.52
N SER A 46 -8.86 -4.34 13.95
CA SER A 46 -7.65 -5.15 13.81
C SER A 46 -7.26 -5.32 12.35
N LEU A 47 -8.20 -5.70 11.47
CA LEU A 47 -7.96 -5.87 10.04
C LEU A 47 -7.57 -4.54 9.37
N VAL A 48 -8.21 -3.42 9.76
CA VAL A 48 -7.85 -2.08 9.26
C VAL A 48 -6.44 -1.68 9.70
N SER A 49 -6.07 -1.97 10.95
CA SER A 49 -4.72 -1.71 11.46
C SER A 49 -3.67 -2.56 10.74
N SER A 50 -3.96 -3.83 10.50
CA SER A 50 -3.09 -4.73 9.74
C SER A 50 -2.91 -4.28 8.29
N ALA A 51 -3.99 -3.82 7.65
CA ALA A 51 -3.92 -3.24 6.31
C ALA A 51 -3.07 -1.96 6.29
N THR A 52 -3.24 -1.07 7.28
CA THR A 52 -2.43 0.14 7.45
C THR A 52 -0.94 -0.20 7.55
N LEU A 53 -0.60 -1.17 8.38
CA LEU A 53 0.78 -1.61 8.59
C LEU A 53 1.35 -2.26 7.32
N PHE A 54 0.57 -3.11 6.65
CA PHE A 54 0.97 -3.75 5.39
C PHE A 54 1.30 -2.71 4.32
N PHE A 55 0.38 -1.78 4.01
CA PHE A 55 0.62 -0.76 3.00
C PHE A 55 1.75 0.19 3.39
N GLY A 56 1.86 0.53 4.68
CA GLY A 56 2.95 1.36 5.18
C GLY A 56 4.31 0.71 4.93
N LEU A 57 4.45 -0.57 5.28
CA LEU A 57 5.69 -1.33 5.08
C LEU A 57 6.01 -1.60 3.61
N VAL A 58 5.00 -1.89 2.76
CA VAL A 58 5.20 -1.98 1.30
C VAL A 58 5.70 -0.66 0.75
N GLY A 59 5.09 0.46 1.15
CA GLY A 59 5.51 1.79 0.74
C GLY A 59 6.97 2.08 1.10
N LEU A 60 7.35 1.81 2.36
CA LEU A 60 8.74 1.94 2.82
C LEU A 60 9.70 1.02 2.06
N SER A 61 9.29 -0.21 1.75
CA SER A 61 10.12 -1.19 1.01
C SER A 61 10.40 -0.73 -0.43
N ASN A 62 9.41 -0.11 -1.08
CA ASN A 62 9.59 0.47 -2.40
C ASN A 62 10.54 1.67 -2.36
N LEU A 63 10.39 2.57 -1.39
CA LEU A 63 11.34 3.67 -1.21
C LEU A 63 12.75 3.18 -0.90
N PHE A 64 12.89 2.13 -0.10
CA PHE A 64 14.18 1.51 0.17
C PHE A 64 14.82 0.95 -1.11
N THR A 65 14.04 0.22 -1.92
CA THR A 65 14.49 -0.30 -3.22
C THR A 65 14.92 0.83 -4.15
N ALA A 66 14.16 1.93 -4.18
CA ALA A 66 14.50 3.13 -4.94
C ALA A 66 15.88 3.70 -4.52
N VAL A 67 16.14 3.80 -3.21
CA VAL A 67 17.43 4.27 -2.68
C VAL A 67 18.57 3.31 -3.04
N VAL A 68 18.37 2.00 -2.90
CA VAL A 68 19.38 1.00 -3.29
C VAL A 68 19.71 1.10 -4.77
N ARG A 69 18.69 1.16 -5.64
CA ARG A 69 18.88 1.33 -7.09
C ARG A 69 19.54 2.67 -7.44
N MET A 70 19.23 3.73 -6.70
CA MET A 70 19.89 5.04 -6.86
C MET A 70 21.38 4.97 -6.58
N LEU A 71 21.79 4.25 -5.53
CA LEU A 71 23.18 4.07 -5.17
C LEU A 71 23.94 3.17 -6.15
N MET A 72 23.28 2.15 -6.72
CA MET A 72 23.91 1.17 -7.60
C MET A 72 23.98 1.62 -9.07
N ASP A 73 22.84 2.01 -9.64
CA ASP A 73 22.71 2.15 -11.10
C ASP A 73 22.75 3.62 -11.55
N LYS A 74 22.48 4.60 -10.67
CA LYS A 74 22.32 6.04 -11.00
C LYS A 74 21.32 6.35 -12.15
N VAL A 75 20.56 5.37 -12.63
CA VAL A 75 19.58 5.55 -13.71
C VAL A 75 18.24 5.99 -13.14
N TRP A 76 17.93 7.27 -13.25
CA TRP A 76 16.67 7.88 -12.76
C TRP A 76 15.40 7.19 -13.27
N ARG A 77 15.39 6.69 -14.52
CA ARG A 77 14.25 5.94 -15.09
C ARG A 77 13.88 4.68 -14.30
N ARG A 78 14.83 4.04 -13.63
CA ARG A 78 14.59 2.81 -12.85
C ARG A 78 14.10 3.08 -11.44
N ILE A 79 14.39 4.26 -10.90
CA ILE A 79 14.09 4.65 -9.52
C ILE A 79 12.67 5.23 -9.41
N LEU A 80 12.25 5.95 -10.45
CA LEU A 80 10.97 6.67 -10.45
C LEU A 80 9.73 5.79 -10.21
N PRO A 81 9.60 4.59 -10.83
CA PRO A 81 8.48 3.69 -10.52
C PRO A 81 8.41 3.32 -9.03
N ASP A 82 9.55 2.99 -8.42
CA ASP A 82 9.62 2.57 -7.02
C ASP A 82 9.28 3.73 -6.07
N LEU A 83 9.73 4.94 -6.37
CA LEU A 83 9.40 6.14 -5.59
C LEU A 83 7.91 6.45 -5.63
N LEU A 84 7.32 6.45 -6.82
CA LEU A 84 5.91 6.79 -7.01
C LEU A 84 5.00 5.71 -6.43
N ALA A 85 5.34 4.43 -6.61
CA ALA A 85 4.63 3.33 -5.97
C ALA A 85 4.76 3.41 -4.45
N GLY A 86 5.96 3.68 -3.92
CA GLY A 86 6.20 3.86 -2.49
C GLY A 86 5.36 4.99 -1.89
N ALA A 87 5.33 6.15 -2.54
CA ALA A 87 4.52 7.28 -2.14
C ALA A 87 3.02 6.97 -2.17
N GLY A 88 2.54 6.27 -3.20
CA GLY A 88 1.15 5.80 -3.30
C GLY A 88 0.78 4.90 -2.13
N PHE A 89 1.56 3.84 -1.86
CA PHE A 89 1.27 2.93 -0.73
C PHE A 89 1.35 3.62 0.64
N LEU A 90 2.23 4.59 0.83
CA LEU A 90 2.26 5.39 2.06
C LEU A 90 1.04 6.31 2.19
N ALA A 91 0.59 6.92 1.10
CA ALA A 91 -0.64 7.69 1.06
C ALA A 91 -1.84 6.79 1.40
N LEU A 92 -1.92 5.60 0.81
CA LEU A 92 -2.94 4.61 1.15
C LEU A 92 -2.91 4.24 2.62
N ALA A 93 -1.73 3.93 3.17
CA ALA A 93 -1.58 3.62 4.59
C ALA A 93 -2.09 4.78 5.47
N TYR A 94 -1.77 6.02 5.12
CA TYR A 94 -2.25 7.19 5.82
C TYR A 94 -3.79 7.32 5.74
N LEU A 95 -4.39 7.14 4.56
CA LEU A 95 -5.84 7.20 4.37
C LEU A 95 -6.55 6.07 5.14
N VAL A 96 -6.02 4.85 5.11
CA VAL A 96 -6.57 3.73 5.89
C VAL A 96 -6.46 4.03 7.39
N SER A 97 -5.39 4.71 7.84
CA SER A 97 -5.27 5.15 9.24
C SER A 97 -6.30 6.21 9.63
N LEU A 98 -6.66 7.11 8.71
CA LEU A 98 -7.74 8.09 8.92
C LEU A 98 -9.11 7.42 8.95
N TYR A 99 -9.31 6.41 8.09
CA TYR A 99 -10.50 5.57 8.11
C TYR A 99 -10.63 4.75 9.40
N ALA A 100 -9.51 4.28 9.97
CA ALA A 100 -9.48 3.62 11.27
C ALA A 100 -9.98 4.54 12.39
N LYS A 101 -9.64 5.83 12.32
CA LYS A 101 -10.06 6.87 13.26
C LYS A 101 -11.45 7.44 12.99
N GLU A 102 -12.18 6.88 12.03
CA GLU A 102 -13.51 7.35 11.61
C GLU A 102 -13.54 8.81 11.13
N ALA A 103 -12.37 9.36 10.77
CA ALA A 103 -12.26 10.73 10.28
C ALA A 103 -12.75 10.87 8.82
N ILE A 104 -12.68 9.79 8.06
CA ILE A 104 -13.10 9.73 6.65
C ILE A 104 -13.85 8.43 6.35
N THR A 105 -14.67 8.43 5.30
CA THR A 105 -15.39 7.24 4.82
C THR A 105 -14.55 6.42 3.87
N PHE A 106 -14.92 5.15 3.65
CA PHE A 106 -14.25 4.27 2.70
C PHE A 106 -14.31 4.81 1.26
N THR A 107 -15.41 5.45 0.88
CA THR A 107 -15.55 6.13 -0.42
C THR A 107 -14.51 7.23 -0.60
N ASN A 108 -14.23 8.02 0.45
CA ASN A 108 -13.20 9.05 0.40
C ASN A 108 -11.80 8.43 0.24
N VAL A 109 -11.51 7.33 0.93
CA VAL A 109 -10.23 6.59 0.78
C VAL A 109 -10.03 6.21 -0.68
N ILE A 110 -11.00 5.55 -1.31
CA ILE A 110 -10.91 5.13 -2.72
C ILE A 110 -10.74 6.34 -3.64
N ALA A 111 -11.54 7.38 -3.46
CA ALA A 111 -11.52 8.56 -4.33
C ALA A 111 -10.16 9.29 -4.27
N VAL A 112 -9.64 9.53 -3.06
CA VAL A 112 -8.35 10.19 -2.88
C VAL A 112 -7.21 9.30 -3.38
N GLU A 113 -7.26 7.99 -3.12
CA GLU A 113 -6.23 7.07 -3.59
C GLU A 113 -6.19 6.98 -5.12
N ALA A 114 -7.36 6.97 -5.77
CA ALA A 114 -7.44 7.02 -7.23
C ALA A 114 -6.80 8.30 -7.79
N ILE A 115 -6.96 9.44 -7.12
CA ILE A 115 -6.29 10.69 -7.47
C ILE A 115 -4.77 10.55 -7.28
N VAL A 116 -4.31 10.00 -6.15
CA VAL A 116 -2.88 9.83 -5.85
C VAL A 116 -2.19 8.95 -6.90
N PHE A 117 -2.76 7.79 -7.23
CA PHE A 117 -2.21 6.93 -8.29
C PHE A 117 -2.35 7.55 -9.67
N GLY A 118 -3.46 8.23 -9.96
CA GLY A 118 -3.65 8.95 -11.22
C GLY A 118 -2.57 10.00 -11.45
N VAL A 119 -2.31 10.85 -10.44
CA VAL A 119 -1.24 11.86 -10.49
C VAL A 119 0.13 11.18 -10.60
N SER A 120 0.38 10.12 -9.82
CA SER A 120 1.62 9.36 -9.89
C SER A 120 1.88 8.79 -11.29
N LEU A 121 0.86 8.24 -11.95
CA LEU A 121 0.97 7.73 -13.31
C LEU A 121 1.25 8.83 -14.33
N VAL A 122 0.60 9.98 -14.21
CA VAL A 122 0.87 11.14 -15.08
C VAL A 122 2.31 11.63 -14.89
N LEU A 123 2.76 11.77 -13.63
CA LEU A 123 4.14 12.15 -13.33
C LEU A 123 5.14 11.14 -13.89
N TYR A 124 4.87 9.86 -13.74
CA TYR A 124 5.71 8.81 -14.32
C TYR A 124 5.81 8.95 -15.83
N ALA A 125 4.67 9.10 -16.53
CA ALA A 125 4.65 9.24 -17.98
C ALA A 125 5.45 10.45 -18.46
N VAL A 126 5.22 11.62 -17.85
CA VAL A 126 5.93 12.87 -18.21
C VAL A 126 7.43 12.77 -17.94
N LEU A 127 7.82 12.29 -16.76
CA LEU A 127 9.24 12.22 -16.38
C LEU A 127 10.00 11.13 -17.14
N ARG A 128 9.33 10.04 -17.52
CA ARG A 128 9.90 8.99 -18.36
C ARG A 128 10.31 9.52 -19.75
N ASP A 129 9.59 10.51 -20.26
CA ASP A 129 9.88 11.09 -21.57
C ASP A 129 10.99 12.16 -21.49
N VAL A 130 11.18 12.77 -20.33
CA VAL A 130 12.17 13.85 -20.10
C VAL A 130 13.56 13.32 -19.73
N PHE A 131 13.64 12.30 -18.89
CA PHE A 131 14.89 11.63 -18.46
C PHE A 131 15.00 10.28 -19.12
#